data_AF-A0A378X218-F1
#
_entry.id   AF-A0A378X218-F1
#
_cell.length_a   1.000
_cell.length_b   1.000
_cell.length_c   1.000
_cell.angle_alpha   90.00
_cell.angle_beta   90.00
_cell.angle_gamma   90.00
#
_symmetry.space_group_name_H-M   'P 1'
#
loop_
_entity.id
_entity.type
_entity.pdbx_description
1 polymer ?
#
loop_
_entity_poly.entity_id
_entity_poly.type
_entity_poly.pdbx_seq_one_letter_code
_entity_poly.pdbx_strand_id
1 'polypeptide(L)'
;MAVGRIWRIEDINPDDPEERFLPALQCIPLGPAMQKITMPEPLARMISKHLTECGCPPMDPALATKQYQPPRRGINHPLNGDADWVKPGTPPPPAYLVQDPESLTRHEQEAQLERYRHMGYRIEKPVPERSTLAAEDALDEPPRFNPTDHTVTEVCAYLRELGDTDPVERGRVLYAERHGKNRNGILRRFE
;
A
#
# COMPACT_ATOMS: atom_id res chain seq x y z
N MET A 1 17.40 0.83 3.45
CA MET A 1 17.68 -0.50 4.02
C MET A 1 16.37 -1.27 4.05
N ALA A 2 16.28 -2.42 3.37
CA ALA A 2 15.07 -3.23 3.41
C ALA A 2 14.88 -3.72 4.85
N VAL A 3 13.82 -3.26 5.50
CA VAL A 3 13.46 -3.68 6.84
C VAL A 3 12.90 -5.11 6.70
N GLY A 4 13.63 -6.10 7.22
CA GLY A 4 13.36 -7.53 7.00
C GLY A 4 11.96 -7.96 7.44
N ARG A 5 11.41 -8.98 6.77
CA ARG A 5 10.15 -9.63 7.14
C ARG A 5 10.35 -10.42 8.45
N ILE A 6 9.30 -10.52 9.27
CA ILE A 6 9.29 -11.41 10.44
C ILE A 6 9.56 -12.85 10.00
N TRP A 7 10.46 -13.56 10.68
CA TRP A 7 10.82 -14.93 10.35
C TRP A 7 9.86 -15.90 11.03
N ARG A 8 8.98 -16.55 10.27
CA ARG A 8 8.04 -17.54 10.80
C ARG A 8 8.52 -18.94 10.49
N ILE A 9 8.24 -19.90 11.35
CA ILE A 9 8.66 -21.30 11.15
C ILE A 9 8.10 -21.91 9.85
N GLU A 10 6.92 -21.46 9.43
CA GLU A 10 6.26 -21.86 8.18
C GLU A 10 6.90 -21.28 6.90
N ASP A 11 7.65 -20.17 7.04
CA ASP A 11 8.27 -19.44 5.93
C ASP A 11 9.76 -19.82 5.75
N ILE A 12 10.29 -20.73 6.57
CA ILE A 12 11.73 -21.00 6.70
C ILE A 12 12.06 -22.40 6.19
N ASN A 13 13.18 -22.53 5.48
CA ASN A 13 13.72 -23.83 5.11
C ASN A 13 14.45 -24.50 6.30
N PRO A 14 13.94 -25.61 6.87
CA PRO A 14 14.56 -26.26 8.03
C PRO A 14 15.92 -26.92 7.69
N ASP A 15 16.17 -27.21 6.41
CA ASP A 15 17.40 -27.85 5.95
C ASP A 15 18.51 -26.83 5.64
N ASP A 16 18.18 -25.54 5.58
CA ASP A 16 19.17 -24.48 5.41
C ASP A 16 19.79 -24.11 6.77
N PRO A 17 21.10 -24.33 6.98
CA PRO A 17 21.78 -24.00 8.24
C PRO A 17 21.67 -22.51 8.61
N GLU A 18 21.57 -21.59 7.64
CA GLU A 18 21.45 -20.16 7.90
C GLU A 18 20.04 -19.72 8.29
N GLU A 19 19.02 -20.53 7.99
CA GLU A 19 17.62 -20.12 8.18
C GLU A 19 16.92 -20.82 9.33
N ARG A 20 17.26 -22.08 9.56
CA ARG A 20 16.53 -22.98 10.46
C ARG A 20 16.32 -22.50 11.90
N PHE A 21 17.15 -21.59 12.41
CA PHE A 21 16.98 -21.00 13.75
C PHE A 21 16.52 -19.53 13.73
N LEU A 22 16.35 -18.91 12.55
CA LEU A 22 15.88 -17.53 12.46
C LEU A 22 14.61 -17.27 13.27
N PRO A 23 13.55 -18.11 13.22
CA PRO A 23 12.33 -17.85 13.98
C PRO A 23 12.57 -17.65 15.49
N ALA A 24 13.53 -18.37 16.07
CA ALA A 24 13.89 -18.28 17.49
C ALA A 24 14.81 -17.09 17.84
N LEU A 25 15.48 -16.48 16.85
CA LEU A 25 16.46 -15.42 17.07
C LEU A 25 15.86 -14.00 17.04
N GLN A 26 14.54 -13.88 17.14
CA GLN A 26 13.81 -12.61 17.16
C GLN A 26 13.41 -12.23 18.58
N CYS A 27 13.62 -10.97 18.96
CA CYS A 27 13.13 -10.39 20.22
C CYS A 27 13.36 -11.28 21.45
N ILE A 28 14.59 -11.80 21.60
CA ILE A 28 14.96 -12.74 22.66
C ILE A 28 14.85 -12.01 24.01
N PRO A 29 14.05 -12.49 24.97
CA PRO A 29 13.88 -11.80 26.26
C PRO A 29 15.17 -11.87 27.08
N LEU A 30 15.65 -10.71 27.54
CA LEU A 30 16.84 -10.56 28.37
C LEU A 30 16.45 -10.26 29.82
N GLY A 31 16.47 -11.31 30.64
CA GLY A 31 16.23 -11.20 32.09
C GLY A 31 14.82 -10.68 32.46
N PRO A 32 14.63 -10.26 33.72
CA PRO A 32 13.33 -9.82 34.23
C PRO A 32 12.93 -8.39 33.78
N ALA A 33 13.81 -7.67 33.09
CA ALA A 33 13.71 -6.23 32.87
C ALA A 33 12.96 -5.82 31.59
N MET A 34 12.12 -6.68 31.01
CA MET A 34 11.38 -6.43 29.74
C MET A 34 12.27 -6.04 28.53
N GLN A 35 13.59 -6.13 28.66
CA GLN A 35 14.53 -5.88 27.56
C GLN A 35 14.51 -7.06 26.60
N LYS A 36 14.60 -6.79 25.30
CA LYS A 36 14.62 -7.81 24.26
C LYS A 36 15.79 -7.58 23.33
N ILE A 37 16.50 -8.64 22.99
CA ILE A 37 17.56 -8.61 22.00
C ILE A 37 16.92 -8.76 20.63
N THR A 38 17.06 -7.72 19.82
CA THR A 38 16.70 -7.73 18.40
C THR A 38 17.96 -7.96 17.58
N MET A 39 17.90 -8.87 16.61
CA MET A 39 19.04 -9.19 15.75
C MET A 39 18.79 -8.70 14.33
N PRO A 40 19.75 -8.01 13.69
CA PRO A 40 19.75 -7.83 12.24
C PRO A 40 19.83 -9.18 11.53
N GLU A 41 19.17 -9.32 10.38
CA GLU A 41 19.11 -10.58 9.64
C GLU A 41 20.48 -11.22 9.36
N PRO A 42 21.52 -10.48 8.89
CA PRO A 42 22.81 -11.09 8.61
C PRO A 42 23.45 -11.73 9.85
N LEU A 43 23.32 -11.09 11.02
CA LEU A 43 23.83 -11.63 12.28
C LEU A 43 23.03 -12.86 12.72
N ALA A 44 21.71 -12.84 12.57
CA ALA A 44 20.86 -13.98 12.91
C ALA A 44 21.18 -15.20 12.04
N ARG A 45 21.44 -15.01 10.74
CA ARG A 45 21.86 -16.08 9.82
C ARG A 45 23.20 -16.70 10.23
N MET A 46 24.18 -15.86 10.58
CA MET A 46 25.48 -16.33 11.10
C MET A 46 25.33 -17.15 12.38
N ILE A 47 24.48 -16.72 13.31
CA ILE A 47 24.21 -17.47 14.55
C ILE A 47 23.48 -18.79 14.26
N SER A 48 22.49 -18.79 13.36
CA SER A 48 21.79 -20.01 12.95
C SER A 48 22.74 -21.06 12.40
N LYS A 49 23.65 -20.64 11.51
CA LYS A 49 24.69 -21.52 10.97
C LYS A 49 25.60 -22.05 12.07
N HIS A 50 26.04 -21.19 12.97
CA HIS A 50 26.88 -21.60 14.10
C HIS A 50 26.19 -22.65 14.99
N LEU A 51 24.92 -22.44 15.36
CA LEU A 51 24.15 -23.41 16.16
C LEU A 51 24.00 -24.76 15.43
N THR A 52 23.85 -24.72 14.11
CA THR A 52 23.80 -25.92 13.27
C THR A 52 25.13 -26.67 13.29
N GLU A 53 26.24 -25.97 13.11
CA GLU A 53 27.60 -26.54 13.16
C GLU A 53 27.95 -27.07 14.56
N CYS A 54 27.40 -26.49 15.61
CA CYS A 54 27.50 -27.01 16.99
C CYS A 54 26.64 -28.26 17.24
N GLY A 55 25.89 -28.75 16.25
CA GLY A 55 25.08 -29.96 16.35
C GLY A 55 23.74 -29.78 17.06
N CYS A 56 23.23 -28.55 17.18
CA CYS A 56 21.86 -28.35 17.64
C CYS A 56 20.89 -29.02 16.65
N PRO A 57 19.85 -29.75 17.10
CA PRO A 57 18.84 -30.34 16.22
C PRO A 57 17.92 -29.25 15.62
N PRO A 58 17.24 -29.50 14.48
CA PRO A 58 16.31 -28.54 13.91
C PRO A 58 15.20 -28.17 14.90
N MET A 59 14.61 -26.99 14.74
CA MET A 59 13.50 -26.57 15.60
C MET A 59 12.33 -27.53 15.41
N ASP A 60 11.89 -28.18 16.49
CA ASP A 60 10.68 -28.99 16.51
C ASP A 60 9.55 -28.20 17.21
N PRO A 61 8.49 -27.78 16.47
CA PRO A 61 7.34 -27.09 17.04
C PRO A 61 6.67 -27.86 18.18
N ALA A 62 6.70 -29.20 18.16
CA ALA A 62 6.06 -30.03 19.18
C ALA A 62 6.77 -29.94 20.54
N LEU A 63 8.06 -29.58 20.54
CA LEU A 63 8.86 -29.38 21.75
C LEU A 63 8.84 -27.92 22.24
N ALA A 64 8.26 -27.00 21.47
CA ALA A 64 8.32 -25.58 21.78
C ALA A 64 7.40 -25.23 22.96
N THR A 65 7.98 -24.65 24.01
CA THR A 65 7.24 -24.17 25.20
C THR A 65 6.83 -22.71 25.10
N LYS A 66 7.23 -22.02 24.03
CA LYS A 66 6.94 -20.62 23.74
C LYS A 66 6.62 -20.44 22.26
N GLN A 67 5.79 -19.45 21.96
CA GLN A 67 5.38 -19.04 20.63
C GLN A 67 5.68 -17.56 20.43
N TYR A 68 6.22 -17.21 19.26
CA TYR A 68 6.45 -15.82 18.88
C TYR A 68 5.11 -15.13 18.61
N GLN A 69 4.94 -13.95 19.20
CA GLN A 69 3.82 -13.06 19.00
C GLN A 69 4.33 -11.76 18.37
N PRO A 70 3.87 -11.39 17.16
CA PRO A 70 4.36 -10.22 16.46
C PRO A 70 4.05 -8.92 17.25
N PRO A 71 4.76 -7.82 16.96
CA PRO A 71 4.52 -6.54 17.59
C PRO A 71 3.06 -6.12 17.50
N ARG A 72 2.50 -5.64 18.62
CA ARG A 72 1.11 -5.15 18.64
C ARG A 72 0.96 -3.83 17.86
N ARG A 73 2.05 -3.08 17.70
CA ARG A 73 2.07 -1.74 17.08
C ARG A 73 3.31 -1.54 16.22
N GLY A 74 3.18 -0.62 15.27
CA GLY A 74 4.26 -0.25 14.36
C GLY A 74 4.44 -1.23 13.21
N ILE A 75 5.59 -1.15 12.55
CA ILE A 75 5.91 -1.98 11.39
C ILE A 75 6.28 -3.39 11.89
N ASN A 76 5.77 -4.41 11.21
CA ASN A 76 6.07 -5.80 11.50
C ASN A 76 7.44 -6.19 10.92
N HIS A 77 8.49 -6.14 11.75
CA HIS A 77 9.85 -6.58 11.38
C HIS A 77 10.66 -7.09 12.59
N PRO A 78 11.74 -7.89 12.39
CA PRO A 78 12.53 -8.50 13.46
C PRO A 78 13.20 -7.52 14.44
N LEU A 79 13.43 -6.28 14.00
CA LEU A 79 14.02 -5.21 14.82
C LEU A 79 12.99 -4.42 15.64
N ASN A 80 11.71 -4.77 15.55
CA ASN A 80 10.68 -4.17 16.38
C ASN A 80 10.60 -4.91 17.72
N GLY A 81 11.14 -4.29 18.78
CA GLY A 81 11.19 -4.86 20.13
C GLY A 81 9.84 -4.99 20.85
N ASP A 82 8.73 -4.58 20.22
CA ASP A 82 7.39 -4.78 20.78
C ASP A 82 6.85 -6.20 20.57
N ALA A 83 7.57 -7.09 19.87
CA ALA A 83 7.18 -8.50 19.73
C ALA A 83 7.48 -9.30 21.00
N ASP A 84 6.65 -10.30 21.32
CA ASP A 84 6.75 -11.08 22.55
C ASP A 84 6.90 -12.58 22.29
N TRP A 85 7.38 -13.30 23.31
CA TRP A 85 7.37 -14.76 23.36
C TRP A 85 6.40 -15.22 24.45
N VAL A 86 5.25 -15.75 24.03
CA VAL A 86 4.13 -16.13 24.91
C VAL A 86 3.98 -17.65 25.00
N LYS A 87 3.10 -18.15 25.87
CA LYS A 87 2.79 -19.58 25.90
C LYS A 87 2.07 -19.99 24.60
N PRO A 88 2.34 -21.18 24.03
CA PRO A 88 1.59 -21.69 22.89
C PRO A 88 0.08 -21.67 23.17
N GLY A 89 -0.70 -21.21 22.19
CA GLY A 89 -2.15 -21.11 22.31
C GLY A 89 -2.65 -19.85 23.03
N THR A 90 -1.76 -18.95 23.47
CA THR A 90 -2.17 -17.62 23.93
C THR A 90 -2.81 -16.87 22.75
N PRO A 91 -4.05 -16.36 22.87
CA PRO A 91 -4.69 -15.64 21.78
C PRO A 91 -3.89 -14.37 21.42
N PRO A 92 -3.87 -13.96 20.14
CA PRO A 92 -3.29 -12.68 19.75
C PRO A 92 -3.92 -11.52 20.55
N PRO A 93 -3.14 -10.47 20.88
CA PRO A 93 -3.69 -9.32 21.58
C PRO A 93 -4.65 -8.60 20.64
N PRO A 94 -5.66 -7.90 21.17
CA PRO A 94 -6.58 -7.14 20.33
C PRO A 94 -5.79 -6.13 19.50
N ALA A 95 -6.04 -6.13 18.19
CA ALA A 95 -5.43 -5.17 17.27
C ALA A 95 -5.74 -3.75 17.76
N TYR A 96 -4.75 -2.85 17.66
CA TYR A 96 -5.06 -1.44 17.82
C TYR A 96 -5.86 -0.99 16.61
N LEU A 97 -7.15 -0.76 16.83
CA LEU A 97 -8.02 -0.17 15.83
C LEU A 97 -7.72 1.32 15.79
N VAL A 98 -7.28 1.81 14.62
CA VAL A 98 -7.32 3.24 14.34
C VAL A 98 -8.79 3.64 14.39
N GLN A 99 -9.09 4.70 15.14
CA GLN A 99 -10.43 5.24 15.24
C GLN A 99 -10.93 5.58 13.83
N ASP A 100 -12.08 5.04 13.45
CA ASP A 100 -12.71 5.36 12.19
C ASP A 100 -13.21 6.81 12.22
N PRO A 101 -12.69 7.72 11.37
CA PRO A 101 -13.14 9.10 11.35
C PRO A 101 -14.64 9.24 11.04
N GLU A 102 -15.22 8.33 10.25
CA GLU A 102 -16.65 8.39 9.89
C GLU A 102 -17.57 8.08 11.07
N SER A 103 -17.08 7.31 12.04
CA SER A 103 -17.82 7.01 13.27
C SER A 103 -17.90 8.20 14.24
N LEU A 104 -17.14 9.27 13.98
CA LEU A 104 -17.04 10.44 14.85
C LEU A 104 -18.08 11.50 14.55
N THR A 105 -18.45 12.27 15.57
CA THR A 105 -19.21 13.50 15.37
C THR A 105 -18.37 14.53 14.61
N ARG A 106 -19.02 15.47 13.93
CA ARG A 106 -18.32 16.54 13.19
C ARG A 106 -17.35 17.33 14.07
N HIS A 107 -17.73 17.60 15.31
CA HIS A 107 -16.88 18.33 16.26
C HIS A 107 -15.61 17.53 16.60
N GLU A 108 -15.72 16.21 16.80
CA GLU A 108 -14.57 15.35 17.06
C GLU A 108 -13.65 15.23 15.84
N GLN A 109 -14.22 15.15 14.63
CA GLN A 109 -13.47 15.18 13.38
C GLN A 109 -12.70 16.50 13.25
N GLU A 110 -13.35 17.64 13.49
CA GLU A 110 -12.71 18.96 13.46
C GLU A 110 -11.55 19.06 14.47
N ALA A 111 -11.75 18.56 15.69
CA ALA A 111 -10.71 18.52 16.71
C ALA A 111 -9.51 17.63 16.31
N GLN A 112 -9.77 16.49 15.65
CA GLN A 112 -8.70 15.66 15.08
C GLN A 112 -7.94 16.40 13.97
N LEU A 113 -8.65 17.02 13.02
CA LEU A 113 -8.04 17.81 11.94
C LEU A 113 -7.19 18.95 12.49
N GLU A 114 -7.62 19.61 13.55
CA GLU A 114 -6.84 20.66 14.22
C GLU A 114 -5.54 20.11 14.83
N ARG A 115 -5.58 18.93 15.47
CA ARG A 115 -4.35 18.26 15.94
C ARG A 115 -3.41 17.94 14.79
N TYR A 116 -3.92 17.44 13.66
CA TYR A 116 -3.09 17.17 12.48
C TYR A 116 -2.46 18.45 11.92
N ARG A 117 -3.21 19.55 11.85
CA ARG A 117 -2.67 20.86 11.45
C ARG A 117 -1.60 21.36 12.41
N HIS A 118 -1.80 21.21 13.72
CA HIS A 118 -0.81 21.59 14.74
C HIS A 118 0.48 20.75 14.62
N MET A 119 0.37 19.48 14.21
CA MET A 119 1.53 18.62 13.88
C MET A 119 2.19 18.96 12.53
N GLY A 120 1.68 19.96 11.80
CA GLY A 120 2.23 20.44 10.53
C GLY A 120 1.70 19.75 9.28
N TYR A 121 0.70 18.86 9.39
CA TYR A 121 0.09 18.21 8.23
C TYR A 121 -0.84 19.17 7.49
N ARG A 122 -0.72 19.22 6.16
CA ARG A 122 -1.63 19.95 5.27
C ARG A 122 -2.62 18.96 4.65
N ILE A 123 -3.90 19.16 4.93
CA ILE A 123 -4.98 18.32 4.41
C ILE A 123 -5.63 19.09 3.27
N GLU A 124 -5.31 18.71 2.04
CA GLU A 124 -5.87 19.31 0.83
C GLU A 124 -7.27 18.76 0.59
N LYS A 125 -8.13 19.57 -0.05
CA LYS A 125 -9.45 19.08 -0.47
C LYS A 125 -9.25 18.06 -1.59
N PRO A 126 -9.99 16.93 -1.59
CA PRO A 126 -9.91 15.96 -2.68
C PRO A 126 -10.21 16.66 -4.01
N VAL A 127 -9.36 16.43 -5.01
CA VAL A 127 -9.60 16.88 -6.38
C VAL A 127 -10.81 16.12 -6.90
N PRO A 128 -11.88 16.78 -7.37
CA PRO A 128 -13.03 16.07 -7.89
C PRO A 128 -12.60 15.21 -9.07
N GLU A 129 -12.94 13.92 -9.04
CA GLU A 129 -12.77 13.04 -10.18
C GLU A 129 -13.55 13.62 -11.36
N ARG A 130 -12.86 13.90 -12.48
CA ARG A 130 -13.54 14.30 -13.72
C ARG A 130 -14.34 13.10 -14.20
N SER A 131 -15.67 13.16 -14.16
CA SER A 131 -16.51 12.05 -14.63
C SER A 131 -16.28 11.81 -16.12
N THR A 132 -15.86 10.62 -16.50
CA THR A 132 -15.72 10.19 -17.90
C THR A 132 -17.06 9.81 -18.55
N LEU A 133 -18.10 9.56 -17.74
CA LEU A 133 -19.41 9.07 -18.20
C LEU A 133 -20.20 10.08 -19.06
N ALA A 134 -20.01 11.39 -18.86
CA ALA A 134 -20.73 12.39 -19.64
C ALA A 134 -20.34 12.42 -21.14
N ALA A 135 -19.23 11.78 -21.52
CA ALA A 135 -18.79 11.72 -22.91
C ALA A 135 -19.43 10.56 -23.72
N GLU A 136 -19.90 9.50 -23.04
CA GLU A 136 -20.49 8.32 -23.69
C GLU A 136 -22.00 8.50 -23.97
N ASP A 137 -22.73 9.20 -23.08
CA ASP A 137 -24.17 9.47 -23.23
C ASP A 137 -24.52 10.53 -24.29
N ALA A 138 -23.52 11.17 -24.90
CA ALA A 138 -23.69 12.21 -25.92
C ALA A 138 -23.51 11.72 -27.36
N LEU A 139 -23.47 10.40 -27.57
CA LEU A 139 -23.42 9.81 -28.90
C LEU A 139 -24.79 9.97 -29.60
N ASP A 140 -25.04 11.13 -30.21
CA ASP A 140 -26.13 11.27 -31.19
C ASP A 140 -25.82 10.39 -32.41
N GLU A 141 -26.77 9.55 -32.83
CA GLU A 141 -26.70 8.83 -34.12
C GLU A 141 -27.69 9.45 -35.14
N PRO A 142 -27.20 9.95 -36.29
CA PRO A 142 -25.80 10.06 -36.69
C PRO A 142 -25.08 11.25 -36.00
N PRO A 143 -23.76 11.12 -35.74
CA PRO A 143 -22.99 12.12 -35.01
C PRO A 143 -22.89 13.43 -35.80
N ARG A 144 -23.04 14.56 -35.10
CA ARG A 144 -22.97 15.92 -35.68
C ARG A 144 -21.64 16.19 -36.41
N PHE A 145 -20.54 15.59 -35.95
CA PHE A 145 -19.22 15.72 -36.58
C PHE A 145 -18.35 14.46 -36.37
N ASN A 146 -17.91 13.81 -37.44
CA ASN A 146 -17.03 12.63 -37.33
C ASN A 146 -15.57 13.02 -37.63
N PRO A 147 -14.67 13.07 -36.63
CA PRO A 147 -13.30 13.52 -36.86
C PRO A 147 -12.50 12.60 -37.81
N THR A 148 -12.94 11.35 -38.00
CA THR A 148 -12.33 10.40 -38.93
C THR A 148 -12.50 10.84 -40.39
N ASP A 149 -13.57 11.54 -40.72
CA ASP A 149 -13.88 11.95 -42.10
C ASP A 149 -13.21 13.29 -42.48
N HIS A 150 -12.57 13.95 -41.50
CA HIS A 150 -11.99 15.28 -41.66
C HIS A 150 -10.48 15.33 -41.50
N THR A 151 -9.86 16.34 -42.11
CA THR A 151 -8.44 16.64 -41.98
C THR A 151 -8.09 17.23 -40.61
N VAL A 152 -6.82 17.20 -40.22
CA VAL A 152 -6.36 17.73 -38.92
C VAL A 152 -6.71 19.20 -38.75
N THR A 153 -6.59 19.99 -39.82
CA THR A 153 -6.90 21.42 -39.82
C THR A 153 -8.38 21.67 -39.55
N GLU A 154 -9.27 20.89 -40.18
CA GLU A 154 -10.72 21.00 -40.01
C GLU A 154 -11.16 20.58 -38.60
N VAL A 155 -10.61 19.49 -38.06
CA VAL A 155 -10.90 19.08 -36.68
C VAL A 155 -10.41 20.12 -35.66
N CYS A 156 -9.23 20.70 -35.88
CA CYS A 156 -8.73 21.78 -35.01
C CYS A 156 -9.56 23.06 -35.13
N ALA A 157 -10.08 23.39 -36.31
CA ALA A 157 -10.96 24.55 -36.49
C ALA A 157 -12.29 24.32 -35.77
N TYR A 158 -12.89 23.14 -35.94
CA TYR A 158 -14.13 22.74 -35.28
C TYR A 158 -14.02 22.80 -33.75
N LEU A 159 -12.97 22.21 -33.17
CA LEU A 159 -12.75 22.23 -31.71
C LEU A 159 -12.48 23.63 -31.15
N ARG A 160 -11.88 24.55 -31.95
CA ARG A 160 -11.69 25.95 -31.54
C ARG A 160 -12.99 26.74 -31.58
N GLU A 161 -13.81 26.53 -32.59
CA GLU A 161 -15.09 27.20 -32.75
C GLU A 161 -16.08 26.78 -31.66
N LEU A 162 -16.05 25.49 -31.29
CA LEU A 162 -16.85 24.95 -30.19
C LEU A 162 -16.48 25.58 -28.83
N GLY A 163 -15.19 25.84 -28.61
CA GLY A 163 -14.67 26.50 -27.41
C GLY A 163 -15.08 25.77 -26.12
N ASP A 164 -15.61 26.53 -25.16
CA ASP A 164 -16.23 26.02 -23.92
C ASP A 164 -17.77 26.07 -23.97
N THR A 165 -18.33 26.42 -25.14
CA THR A 165 -19.77 26.64 -25.32
C THR A 165 -20.54 25.32 -25.28
N ASP A 166 -19.91 24.23 -25.72
CA ASP A 166 -20.48 22.88 -25.72
C ASP A 166 -19.41 21.86 -25.29
N PRO A 167 -19.21 21.67 -23.96
CA PRO A 167 -18.20 20.76 -23.44
C PRO A 167 -18.51 19.29 -23.73
N VAL A 168 -19.77 18.97 -24.00
CA VAL A 168 -20.26 17.62 -24.24
C VAL A 168 -19.87 17.17 -25.65
N GLU A 169 -20.18 17.97 -26.68
CA GLU A 169 -19.76 17.69 -28.06
C GLU A 169 -18.23 17.70 -28.19
N ARG A 170 -17.55 18.57 -27.44
CA ARG A 170 -16.08 18.59 -27.38
C ARG A 170 -15.52 17.27 -26.86
N GLY A 171 -16.08 16.77 -25.76
CA GLY A 171 -15.72 15.48 -25.17
C GLY A 171 -15.96 14.32 -26.14
N ARG A 172 -17.11 14.31 -26.81
CA ARG A 172 -17.46 13.29 -27.82
C ARG A 172 -16.47 13.27 -28.99
N VAL A 173 -16.12 14.44 -29.55
CA VAL A 173 -15.16 14.52 -30.67
C VAL A 173 -13.76 14.09 -30.25
N LEU A 174 -13.29 14.47 -29.05
CA LEU A 174 -11.99 14.03 -28.53
C LEU A 174 -11.96 12.53 -28.24
N TYR A 175 -13.06 11.98 -27.71
CA TYR A 175 -13.24 10.55 -27.51
C TYR A 175 -13.21 9.80 -28.85
N ALA A 176 -13.96 10.27 -29.86
CA ALA A 176 -13.99 9.69 -31.20
C ALA A 176 -12.62 9.79 -31.91
N GLU A 177 -11.89 10.89 -31.73
CA GLU A 177 -10.53 11.04 -32.27
C GLU A 177 -9.55 10.07 -31.62
N ARG A 178 -9.62 9.89 -30.29
CA ARG A 178 -8.75 8.96 -29.53
C ARG A 178 -8.95 7.51 -29.97
N HIS A 179 -10.21 7.10 -30.15
CA HIS A 179 -10.56 5.73 -30.52
C HIS A 179 -10.57 5.47 -32.04
N GLY A 180 -10.50 6.54 -32.84
CA GLY A 180 -10.37 6.48 -34.30
C GLY A 180 -8.91 6.62 -34.76
N LYS A 181 -8.60 7.76 -35.41
CA LYS A 181 -7.28 8.02 -36.03
C LYS A 181 -6.17 8.36 -35.04
N ASN A 182 -6.50 8.66 -33.78
CA ASN A 182 -5.59 8.92 -32.66
C ASN A 182 -4.45 9.90 -33.01
N ARG A 183 -4.77 11.04 -33.63
CA ARG A 183 -3.77 11.99 -34.10
C ARG A 183 -3.27 12.85 -32.95
N ASN A 184 -2.05 12.57 -32.49
CA ASN A 184 -1.37 13.27 -31.39
C ASN A 184 -1.34 14.80 -31.49
N GLY A 185 -1.36 15.35 -32.71
CA GLY A 185 -1.37 16.80 -32.93
C GLY A 185 -2.68 17.49 -32.50
N ILE A 186 -3.78 16.74 -32.39
CA ILE A 186 -5.08 17.23 -31.92
C ILE A 186 -5.20 17.00 -30.42
N LEU A 187 -4.98 15.76 -29.96
CA LEU A 187 -5.15 15.39 -28.55
C LEU A 187 -4.28 16.24 -27.62
N ARG A 188 -2.99 16.41 -27.93
CA ARG A 188 -2.08 17.26 -27.12
C ARG A 188 -2.47 18.73 -27.04
N ARG A 189 -3.32 19.23 -27.95
CA ARG A 189 -3.71 20.64 -28.00
C ARG A 189 -5.02 20.93 -27.28
N PHE A 190 -5.89 19.93 -27.13
CA PHE A 190 -7.27 20.13 -26.68
C PHE A 190 -7.67 19.26 -25.49
N GLU A 191 -6.84 18.27 -25.12
CA GLU A 191 -6.90 17.49 -23.88
C GLU A 191 -6.02 18.10 -22.78
#